data_AF-A0A315XT86-F1
#
_entry.id   AF-A0A315XT86-F1
#
_cell.length_a   1.000
_cell.length_b   1.000
_cell.length_c   1.000
_cell.angle_alpha   90.00
_cell.angle_beta   90.00
_cell.angle_gamma   90.00
#
_symmetry.space_group_name_H-M   'P 1'
#
loop_
_entity.id
_entity.type
_entity.pdbx_description
1 polymer ?
#
loop_
_entity_poly.entity_id
_entity_poly.type
_entity_poly.pdbx_seq_one_letter_code
_entity_poly.pdbx_strand_id
1 'polypeptide(L)' 'MENGLIYLDTYILQQDMRIRLPKSILSNLSVEKGKSKFSIYIDRANNRLILQPDDKMEDNGGTSKK' A
#
# COMPACT_ATOMS: atom_id res chain seq x y z
N MET A 1 -8.28 19.07 12.01
CA MET A 1 -8.30 17.79 11.27
C MET A 1 -7.29 17.96 10.15
N GLU A 2 -6.25 17.13 10.06
CA GLU A 2 -5.24 17.29 8.99
C GLU A 2 -5.96 17.20 7.63
N ASN A 3 -5.93 18.28 6.85
CA ASN A 3 -6.85 18.61 5.74
C ASN A 3 -6.82 17.67 4.50
N GLY A 4 -6.42 16.42 4.64
CA GLY A 4 -6.34 15.44 3.54
C GLY A 4 -6.55 13.98 3.93
N LEU A 5 -6.89 13.68 5.19
CA LEU A 5 -7.20 12.30 5.60
C LEU A 5 -8.62 11.93 5.18
N ILE A 6 -8.73 10.95 4.29
CA ILE A 6 -10.01 10.39 3.84
C ILE A 6 -10.17 9.01 4.50
N TYR A 7 -11.28 8.82 5.22
CA TYR A 7 -11.64 7.50 5.75
C TYR A 7 -11.98 6.55 4.58
N LEU A 8 -11.38 5.37 4.56
CA LEU A 8 -11.63 4.38 3.51
C LEU A 8 -12.42 3.17 4.04
N ASP A 9 -11.94 2.54 5.12
CA ASP A 9 -12.57 1.38 5.75
C ASP A 9 -11.89 1.03 7.09
N THR A 10 -12.45 0.08 7.84
CA THR A 10 -11.85 -0.48 9.06
C THR A 10 -11.81 -2.01 8.98
N TYR A 11 -10.63 -2.60 9.20
CA TYR A 11 -10.43 -4.05 9.19
C TYR A 11 -9.70 -4.53 10.45
N ILE A 12 -10.02 -5.74 10.89
CA ILE A 12 -9.29 -6.42 11.96
C ILE A 12 -7.95 -6.93 11.41
N LEU A 13 -6.87 -6.71 12.15
CA LEU A 13 -5.57 -7.34 11.91
C LEU A 13 -5.72 -8.85 12.12
N GLN A 14 -5.56 -9.61 11.04
CA GLN A 14 -5.72 -11.06 11.08
C GLN A 14 -4.60 -11.72 11.90
N GLN A 15 -4.82 -12.96 12.34
CA GLN A 15 -3.87 -13.70 13.18
C GLN A 15 -2.49 -13.87 12.52
N ASP A 16 -2.44 -13.91 11.19
CA ASP A 16 -1.19 -13.98 10.42
C ASP A 16 -0.69 -12.60 9.97
N MET A 17 -1.08 -11.55 10.69
CA MET A 17 -0.62 -10.16 10.52
C MET A 17 -1.05 -9.49 9.20
N ARG A 18 -2.05 -10.03 8.50
CA ARG A 18 -2.60 -9.42 7.29
C ARG A 18 -3.70 -8.42 7.59
N ILE A 19 -3.77 -7.36 6.78
CA ILE A 19 -4.88 -6.42 6.74
C ILE A 19 -5.39 -6.38 5.30
N ARG A 20 -6.72 -6.36 5.11
CA ARG A 20 -7.31 -6.23 3.77
C ARG A 20 -7.29 -4.76 3.37
N LEU A 21 -6.71 -4.46 2.21
CA LEU A 21 -6.76 -3.10 1.67
C LEU A 21 -8.14 -2.79 1.04
N PRO A 22 -8.75 -1.62 1.32
CA PRO A 22 -10.01 -1.20 0.70
C PRO A 22 -9.88 -1.10 -0.83
N LYS A 23 -10.91 -1.47 -1.60
CA LYS A 23 -10.87 -1.37 -3.07
C LYS A 23 -10.69 0.07 -3.58
N SER A 24 -11.08 1.06 -2.79
CA SER A 24 -10.99 2.49 -3.14
C SER A 24 -9.55 2.97 -3.33
N ILE A 25 -8.53 2.28 -2.80
CA ILE A 25 -7.13 2.70 -2.98
C ILE A 25 -6.68 2.64 -4.45
N LEU A 26 -7.31 1.78 -5.28
CA LEU A 26 -6.92 1.60 -6.68
C LEU A 26 -7.10 2.89 -7.47
N SER A 27 -8.19 3.62 -7.23
CA SER A 27 -8.47 4.88 -7.89
C SER A 27 -7.83 6.07 -7.18
N ASN A 28 -7.77 6.06 -5.84
CA ASN A 28 -7.23 7.19 -5.07
C ASN A 28 -5.70 7.29 -5.13
N LEU A 29 -5.00 6.15 -5.28
CA LEU A 29 -3.53 6.09 -5.33
C LEU A 29 -2.99 5.63 -6.68
N SER A 30 -3.87 5.39 -7.67
CA SER A 30 -3.49 4.90 -9.01
C SER A 30 -2.63 3.62 -9.00
N VAL A 31 -2.93 2.69 -8.08
CA VAL A 31 -2.21 1.41 -7.90
C VAL A 31 -2.93 0.23 -8.54
N GLU A 32 -2.17 -0.80 -8.92
CA GLU A 32 -2.69 -2.02 -9.54
C GLU A 32 -2.49 -3.26 -8.66
N LYS A 33 -3.55 -4.08 -8.54
CA LYS A 33 -3.53 -5.34 -7.78
C LYS A 33 -2.48 -6.29 -8.34
N GLY A 34 -1.66 -6.86 -7.46
CA GLY A 34 -0.65 -7.85 -7.83
C GLY A 34 0.56 -7.28 -8.58
N LYS A 35 0.64 -5.96 -8.78
CA LYS A 35 1.79 -5.31 -9.42
C LYS A 35 2.41 -4.22 -8.56
N SER A 36 1.61 -3.29 -8.04
CA SER A 36 2.13 -2.18 -7.23
C SER A 36 2.70 -2.68 -5.90
N LYS A 37 3.90 -2.21 -5.57
CA LYS A 37 4.55 -2.45 -4.28
C LYS A 37 4.23 -1.30 -3.32
N PHE A 38 4.23 -1.59 -2.02
CA PHE A 38 4.08 -0.59 -0.97
C PHE A 38 5.24 -0.69 0.01
N SER A 39 5.91 0.44 0.23
CA SER A 39 6.82 0.60 1.36
C SER A 39 6.03 0.82 2.65
N ILE A 40 6.48 0.21 3.74
CA ILE A 40 5.81 0.27 5.05
C ILE A 40 6.65 1.12 6.00
N TYR A 41 6.05 2.15 6.59
CA TYR A 41 6.68 3.05 7.56
C TYR A 41 5.86 3.15 8.84
N ILE A 42 6.52 3.45 9.96
CA ILE A 42 5.86 3.82 11.22
C ILE A 42 6.09 5.30 11.47
N ASP A 43 5.02 6.08 11.49
CA ASP A 43 5.03 7.44 12.00
C ASP A 43 4.80 7.40 13.52
N ARG A 44 5.90 7.56 14.26
CA ARG A 44 5.89 7.53 15.73
C ARG A 44 5.24 8.77 16.35
N ALA A 45 5.24 9.90 15.66
CA ALA A 45 4.67 11.14 16.21
C ALA A 45 3.14 11.03 16.32
N ASN A 46 2.52 10.39 15.33
CA ASN A 46 1.07 10.21 15.27
C ASN A 46 0.61 8.79 15.61
N ASN A 47 1.53 7.87 15.90
CA ASN A 47 1.28 6.45 16.14
C ASN A 47 0.49 5.79 14.99
N ARG A 48 0.97 5.96 13.74
CA ARG A 48 0.31 5.46 12.53
C ARG A 48 1.24 4.53 11.75
N LEU A 49 0.65 3.52 11.11
CA LEU A 49 1.30 2.74 10.06
C LEU A 49 1.00 3.41 8.72
N ILE A 50 2.04 3.70 7.94
CA ILE A 50 1.92 4.32 6.63
C ILE A 50 2.30 3.28 5.57
N LEU A 51 1.42 3.11 4.59
CA LEU A 51 1.67 2.33 3.39
C LEU A 51 1.84 3.31 2.22
N GLN A 52 3.06 3.45 1.72
CA GLN A 52 3.40 4.36 0.64
C GLN A 52 3.59 3.55 -0.66
N PRO A 53 2.85 3.83 -1.74
CA PRO A 53 3.15 3.25 -3.05
C PRO A 53 4.62 3.46 -3.40
N ASP A 54 5.29 2.40 -3.84
CA ASP A 54 6.67 2.49 -4.34
C ASP A 54 6.63 2.74 -5.84
N ASP A 55 7.01 3.96 -6.23
CA ASP A 55 7.07 4.39 -7.64
C ASP A 55 8.29 3.82 -8.37
N LYS A 56 9.17 3.10 -7.68
CA LYS A 56 10.27 2.39 -8.33
C LYS A 56 9.71 1.21 -9.11
N MET A 57 9.37 1.47 -10.37
CA MET A 57 9.31 0.44 -11.40
C MET A 57 10.66 -0.28 -11.42
N GLU A 58 10.73 -1.48 -10.86
CA GLU A 58 11.74 -2.43 -11.34
C GLU A 58 11.31 -2.87 -12.74
N ASP A 59 11.75 -2.11 -13.74
CA ASP A 59 11.95 -2.67 -15.07
C ASP A 59 13.09 -3.68 -14.96
N ASN A 60 12.75 -4.94 -14.76
CA ASN A 60 13.64 -6.06 -15.00
C ASN A 60 12.97 -6.99 -16.01
N GLY A 61 12.86 -6.50 -17.24
CA GLY A 61 12.89 -7.35 -18.43
C GLY A 61 14.15 -8.22 -18.43
N GLY A 62 14.04 -9.42 -17.88
CA GLY A 62 15.05 -10.47 -17.97
C GLY A 62 14.41 -11.75 -18.50
N THR A 63 14.32 -11.84 -19.81
CA THR A 63 14.00 -13.09 -20.51
C THR A 63 15.11 -14.10 -20.25
N SER A 64 14.88 -15.08 -19.37
CA SER A 64 15.62 -16.34 -19.44
C SER A 64 14.88 -17.29 -20.36
N LYS A 65 15.15 -17.15 -21.67
CA LYS A 65 15.17 -18.30 -22.57
C LYS A 65 16.33 -19.19 -22.14
N LYS A 66 16.02 -20.42 -21.71
CA LYS A 66 16.79 -21.61 -22.06
C LYS A 66 15.90 -22.83 -21.93
#